data_AF-A0A091EKA7-F1
#
_entry.id   AF-A0A091EKA7-F1
#
_cell.length_a   1.000
_cell.length_b   1.000
_cell.length_c   1.000
_cell.angle_alpha   90.00
_cell.angle_beta   90.00
_cell.angle_gamma   90.00
#
_symmetry.space_group_name_H-M   'P 1'
#
loop_
_entity.id
_entity.type
_entity.pdbx_description
1 polymer ?
#
loop_
_entity_poly.entity_id
_entity_poly.type
_entity_poly.pdbx_seq_one_letter_code
_entity_poly.pdbx_strand_id
1 'polypeptide(L)'
;CTVDEHQCGSGKCIPLHNLCDNVPQCEDGSDEAKCMRLLNGSLSTEGLVQARIGRMWHLACADDWNGEISDSVCQLLGLGDANMSSAVLFTGDGPFVTIAKGGNHSLIFTKRWVHSDSRKPIFSKKLTTCGKHLVTQNNQTRIVGGSDARREAWPWIVSLHFNFQPVCGASLVSDEWLVTAAHCVYGRQLKPSRWQAVLGLYVQSDLAQPSTVVRNIDRIIMNPHYMKQTKDSDIALLHLQHKVQYTDYIQPICLPERNQQFLPGINCSIAGWGDI
;
A
#
# COMPACT_ATOMS: atom_id res chain seq x y z
N CYS A 1 20.87 -18.84 24.31
CA CYS A 1 20.74 -17.61 25.11
C CYS A 1 19.83 -17.88 26.30
N THR A 2 20.07 -17.22 27.42
CA THR A 2 19.22 -17.29 28.62
C THR A 2 17.92 -16.49 28.43
N VAL A 3 17.01 -16.53 29.41
CA VAL A 3 15.70 -15.86 29.34
C VAL A 3 15.83 -14.34 29.25
N ASP A 4 16.95 -13.78 29.71
CA ASP A 4 17.24 -12.34 29.75
C ASP A 4 18.18 -11.88 28.61
N GLU A 5 18.36 -12.72 27.58
CA GLU A 5 19.23 -12.46 26.44
C GLU A 5 18.47 -12.56 25.10
N HIS A 6 18.85 -11.71 24.16
CA HIS A 6 18.47 -11.79 22.75
C HIS A 6 19.52 -12.57 21.97
N GLN A 7 19.07 -13.46 21.07
CA GLN A 7 19.96 -14.16 20.15
C GLN A 7 20.05 -13.38 18.83
N CYS A 8 21.24 -12.88 18.51
CA CYS A 8 21.56 -12.30 17.22
C CYS A 8 21.34 -13.31 16.09
N GLY A 9 21.15 -12.84 14.86
CA GLY A 9 21.06 -13.73 13.68
C GLY A 9 22.35 -14.52 13.44
N SER A 10 23.49 -13.97 13.86
CA SER A 10 24.80 -14.63 13.94
C SER A 10 24.90 -15.74 15.01
N GLY A 11 23.91 -15.87 15.90
CA GLY A 11 23.87 -16.88 16.97
C GLY A 11 24.48 -16.42 18.31
N LYS A 12 25.12 -15.24 18.36
CA LYS A 12 25.63 -14.61 19.58
C LYS A 12 24.49 -14.15 20.49
N CYS A 13 24.67 -14.22 21.80
CA CYS A 13 23.69 -13.75 22.77
C CYS A 13 24.10 -12.37 23.31
N ILE A 14 23.16 -11.43 23.35
CA ILE A 14 23.33 -10.12 23.98
C ILE A 14 22.28 -9.91 25.07
N PRO A 15 22.54 -9.13 26.11
CA PRO A 15 21.52 -8.77 27.10
C PRO A 15 20.31 -8.07 26.47
N LEU A 16 19.09 -8.35 26.95
CA LEU A 16 17.86 -7.75 26.41
C LEU A 16 17.78 -6.22 26.52
N HIS A 17 18.53 -5.60 27.43
CA HIS A 17 18.58 -4.13 27.55
C HIS A 17 19.34 -3.46 26.41
N ASN A 18 20.16 -4.25 25.68
CA ASN A 18 20.87 -3.82 24.49
C ASN A 18 20.03 -4.03 23.21
N LEU A 19 18.80 -4.55 23.33
CA LEU A 19 17.93 -4.73 22.17
C LEU A 19 17.20 -3.42 21.86
N CYS A 20 17.41 -2.86 20.67
CA CYS A 20 16.82 -1.60 20.21
C CYS A 20 17.32 -0.38 21.01
N ASP A 21 18.61 -0.37 21.35
CA ASP A 21 19.27 0.70 22.10
C ASP A 21 20.06 1.67 21.20
N ASN A 22 19.92 1.53 19.88
CA ASN A 22 20.57 2.32 18.84
C ASN A 22 22.10 2.16 18.81
N VAL A 23 22.62 1.08 19.40
CA VAL A 23 24.02 0.68 19.31
C VAL A 23 24.06 -0.77 18.80
N PRO A 24 24.73 -1.09 17.69
CA PRO A 24 24.81 -2.48 17.24
C PRO A 24 25.80 -3.27 18.12
N GLN A 25 25.32 -4.20 18.92
CA GLN A 25 26.12 -5.20 19.65
C GLN A 25 26.17 -6.56 18.92
N CYS A 26 25.18 -6.85 18.08
CA CYS A 26 25.23 -7.93 17.12
C CYS A 26 26.09 -7.54 15.90
N GLU A 27 26.99 -8.41 15.47
CA GLU A 27 27.83 -8.18 14.29
C GLU A 27 27.00 -8.02 13.00
N ASP A 28 25.82 -8.65 12.97
CA ASP A 28 24.83 -8.57 11.91
C ASP A 28 23.81 -7.44 12.09
N GLY A 29 23.91 -6.62 13.16
CA GLY A 29 23.00 -5.52 13.47
C GLY A 29 21.54 -5.95 13.71
N SER A 30 21.31 -7.24 13.97
CA SER A 30 19.97 -7.83 14.13
C SER A 30 19.23 -7.35 15.37
N ASP A 31 19.98 -6.90 16.36
CA ASP A 31 19.50 -6.28 17.59
C ASP A 31 18.81 -4.93 17.36
N GLU A 32 19.29 -4.18 16.37
CA GLU A 32 18.69 -2.90 15.97
C GLU A 32 17.70 -3.04 14.81
N ALA A 33 17.50 -4.26 14.31
CA ALA A 33 16.53 -4.55 13.26
C ALA A 33 15.13 -4.79 13.84
N LYS A 34 14.10 -4.19 13.21
CA LYS A 34 12.67 -4.41 13.54
C LYS A 34 12.26 -3.96 14.95
N CYS A 35 12.83 -2.85 15.41
CA CYS A 35 12.49 -2.22 16.68
C CYS A 35 11.11 -1.52 16.69
N MET A 36 10.45 -1.45 15.53
CA MET A 36 9.12 -0.87 15.38
C MET A 36 8.18 -1.77 14.57
N ARG A 37 6.89 -1.64 14.85
CA ARG A 37 5.81 -2.30 14.09
C ARG A 37 4.54 -1.46 14.10
N LEU A 38 3.63 -1.78 13.20
CA LEU A 38 2.26 -1.26 13.19
C LEU A 38 1.32 -2.27 13.84
N LEU A 39 0.40 -1.80 14.68
CA LEU A 39 -0.65 -2.59 15.33
C LEU A 39 -2.03 -2.10 14.86
N ASN A 40 -2.97 -3.02 14.68
CA ASN A 40 -4.38 -2.71 14.34
C ASN A 40 -4.56 -1.85 13.07
N GLY A 41 -3.69 -2.04 12.08
CA GLY A 41 -3.92 -1.53 10.72
C GLY A 41 -4.78 -2.45 9.89
N SER A 42 -5.59 -1.90 8.99
CA SER A 42 -6.32 -2.68 8.00
C SER A 42 -5.41 -3.14 6.85
N LEU A 43 -4.28 -2.46 6.65
CA LEU A 43 -3.21 -2.80 5.71
C LEU A 43 -1.88 -2.99 6.46
N SER A 44 -0.93 -3.71 5.86
CA SER A 44 0.43 -3.86 6.41
C SER A 44 1.24 -2.55 6.46
N THR A 45 0.72 -1.48 5.86
CA THR A 45 1.36 -0.17 5.73
C THR A 45 0.68 0.94 6.54
N GLU A 46 -0.27 0.59 7.40
CA GLU A 46 -0.93 1.53 8.31
C GLU A 46 -1.15 0.89 9.68
N GLY A 47 -1.32 1.70 10.71
CA GLY A 47 -1.64 1.22 12.06
C GLY A 47 -1.07 2.10 13.16
N LEU A 48 -1.35 1.71 14.41
CA LEU A 48 -0.76 2.33 15.59
C LEU A 48 0.73 1.98 15.67
N VAL A 49 1.57 2.98 15.81
CA VAL A 49 3.01 2.77 15.92
C VAL A 49 3.34 2.17 17.29
N GLN A 50 4.05 1.04 17.28
CA GLN A 50 4.64 0.45 18.47
C GLN A 50 6.15 0.40 18.33
N ALA A 51 6.85 0.81 19.39
CA ALA A 51 8.29 0.57 19.53
C ALA A 51 8.56 -0.50 20.58
N ARG A 52 9.62 -1.27 20.38
CA ARG A 52 10.07 -2.29 21.30
C ARG A 52 11.15 -1.70 22.21
N ILE A 53 10.97 -1.85 23.51
CA ILE A 53 12.00 -1.55 24.50
C ILE A 53 12.21 -2.82 25.32
N GLY A 54 13.36 -3.48 25.12
CA GLY A 54 13.63 -4.80 25.66
C GLY A 54 12.60 -5.85 25.19
N ARG A 55 11.84 -6.43 26.13
CA ARG A 55 10.86 -7.51 25.81
C ARG A 55 9.45 -7.02 25.51
N MET A 56 9.15 -5.75 25.78
CA MET A 56 7.77 -5.24 25.70
C MET A 56 7.59 -4.26 24.55
N TRP A 57 6.40 -4.31 23.96
CA TRP A 57 5.94 -3.37 22.93
C TRP A 57 5.15 -2.25 23.59
N HIS A 58 5.53 -1.02 23.26
CA HIS A 58 4.92 0.19 23.80
C HIS A 58 4.29 1.00 22.67
N LEU A 59 3.09 1.53 22.88
CA LEU A 59 2.41 2.42 21.92
C LEU A 59 3.08 3.80 21.92
N ALA A 60 3.31 4.35 20.72
CA ALA A 60 3.93 5.65 20.56
C ALA A 60 2.95 6.81 20.85
N CYS A 61 3.37 7.78 21.65
CA CYS A 61 2.61 8.99 21.98
C CYS A 61 2.74 10.09 20.91
N ALA A 62 1.68 10.90 20.75
CA ALA A 62 1.64 12.01 19.79
C ALA A 62 2.20 13.35 20.28
N ASP A 63 2.52 13.49 21.57
CA ASP A 63 2.70 14.83 22.17
C ASP A 63 3.85 15.63 21.56
N ASP A 64 4.93 14.95 21.19
CA ASP A 64 6.12 15.55 20.57
C ASP A 64 6.30 15.09 19.11
N TRP A 65 5.25 14.53 18.50
CA TRP A 65 5.31 13.94 17.17
C TRP A 65 5.28 15.01 16.07
N ASN A 66 6.21 14.92 15.13
CA ASN A 66 6.29 15.83 13.98
C ASN A 66 6.56 15.06 12.66
N GLY A 67 6.58 15.78 11.54
CA GLY A 67 6.82 15.19 10.22
C GLY A 67 8.16 14.45 10.13
N GLU A 68 9.23 14.99 10.70
CA GLU A 68 10.56 14.36 10.64
C GLU A 68 10.63 13.04 11.41
N ILE A 69 9.93 12.94 12.54
CA ILE A 69 9.77 11.70 13.29
C ILE A 69 8.96 10.70 12.46
N SER A 70 7.89 11.16 11.80
CA SER A 70 7.09 10.34 10.90
C SER A 70 7.93 9.73 9.78
N ASP A 71 8.78 10.53 9.14
CA ASP A 71 9.64 10.08 8.04
C ASP A 71 10.69 9.08 8.52
N SER A 72 11.34 9.36 9.65
CA SER A 72 12.33 8.44 10.25
C SER A 72 11.69 7.12 10.67
N VAL A 73 10.48 7.16 11.23
CA VAL A 73 9.73 5.95 11.61
C VAL A 73 9.35 5.13 10.39
N CYS A 74 8.91 5.77 9.33
CA CYS A 74 8.51 5.08 8.11
C CYS A 74 9.69 4.56 7.30
N GLN A 75 10.84 5.23 7.31
CA GLN A 75 12.09 4.65 6.78
C GLN A 75 12.44 3.36 7.52
N LEU A 76 12.40 3.37 8.87
CA LEU A 76 12.67 2.20 9.70
C LEU A 76 11.63 1.07 9.55
N LEU A 77 10.38 1.41 9.24
CA LEU A 77 9.34 0.43 8.91
C LEU A 77 9.40 -0.06 7.45
N GLY A 78 10.31 0.45 6.63
CA GLY A 78 10.40 0.12 5.19
C GLY A 78 9.26 0.72 4.34
N LEU A 79 8.60 1.76 4.85
CA LEU A 79 7.47 2.46 4.23
C LEU A 79 7.91 3.63 3.34
N GLY A 80 9.11 4.20 3.52
CA GLY A 80 9.65 5.31 2.71
C GLY A 80 9.21 6.70 3.20
N ASP A 81 9.38 7.72 2.35
CA ASP A 81 9.41 9.15 2.74
C ASP A 81 8.05 9.89 2.69
N ALA A 82 6.94 9.21 2.37
CA ALA A 82 5.64 9.88 2.17
C ALA A 82 4.57 9.39 3.17
N ASN A 83 4.32 10.19 4.22
CA ASN A 83 3.49 9.76 5.36
C ASN A 83 2.43 10.76 5.79
N MET A 84 1.26 10.24 6.17
CA MET A 84 0.30 10.95 7.01
C MET A 84 0.28 10.27 8.38
N SER A 85 0.73 10.98 9.42
CA SER A 85 0.55 10.60 10.81
C SER A 85 -0.64 11.36 11.40
N SER A 86 -1.52 10.66 12.13
CA SER A 86 -2.66 11.27 12.81
C SER A 86 -2.71 10.79 14.26
N ALA A 87 -3.01 11.71 15.17
CA ALA A 87 -3.18 11.38 16.58
C ALA A 87 -4.58 10.84 16.82
N VAL A 88 -4.70 9.59 17.26
CA VAL A 88 -5.97 8.93 17.55
C VAL A 88 -6.26 9.01 19.04
N LEU A 89 -7.51 9.25 19.44
CA LEU A 89 -7.91 9.21 20.84
C LEU A 89 -7.88 7.77 21.35
N PHE A 90 -7.18 7.54 22.46
CA PHE A 90 -7.11 6.22 23.10
C PHE A 90 -7.44 6.34 24.57
N THR A 91 -8.42 5.54 24.99
CA THR A 91 -8.88 5.44 26.38
C THR A 91 -8.31 4.15 26.97
N GLY A 92 -7.12 4.23 27.56
CA GLY A 92 -6.49 3.07 28.20
C GLY A 92 -5.23 3.44 28.94
N ASP A 93 -5.04 2.85 30.12
CA ASP A 93 -3.84 2.99 30.94
C ASP A 93 -2.76 2.01 30.47
N GLY A 94 -1.52 2.46 30.43
CA GLY A 94 -0.42 1.60 30.06
C GLY A 94 0.93 2.30 29.94
N PRO A 95 2.00 1.51 29.78
CA PRO A 95 3.31 2.06 29.48
C PRO A 95 3.37 2.45 28.00
N PHE A 96 3.48 3.75 27.74
CA PHE A 96 3.66 4.31 26.41
C PHE A 96 5.14 4.63 26.17
N VAL A 97 5.47 4.93 24.91
CA VAL A 97 6.80 5.39 24.50
C VAL A 97 6.70 6.75 23.82
N THR A 98 7.54 7.68 24.24
CA THR A 98 7.79 8.92 23.50
C THR A 98 8.95 8.67 22.56
N ILE A 99 8.76 9.00 21.28
CA ILE A 99 9.78 8.87 20.24
C ILE A 99 10.31 10.26 19.93
N ALA A 100 11.61 10.45 20.05
CA ALA A 100 12.28 11.69 19.69
C ALA A 100 13.34 11.40 18.61
N LYS A 101 13.64 12.40 17.79
CA LYS A 101 14.72 12.31 16.80
C LYS A 101 16.08 12.51 17.50
N GLY A 102 17.01 11.58 17.25
CA GLY A 102 18.41 11.68 17.65
C GLY A 102 19.30 12.24 16.52
N GLY A 103 20.61 12.09 16.65
CA GLY A 103 21.58 12.45 15.60
C GLY A 103 21.60 11.43 14.45
N ASN A 104 21.84 11.88 13.21
CA ASN A 104 21.95 11.02 12.01
C ASN A 104 20.78 10.01 11.81
N HIS A 105 19.54 10.49 11.64
CA HIS A 105 18.33 9.66 11.40
C HIS A 105 18.00 8.61 12.48
N SER A 106 18.67 8.64 13.63
CA SER A 106 18.34 7.76 14.76
C SER A 106 17.08 8.22 15.50
N LEU A 107 16.40 7.27 16.14
CA LEU A 107 15.26 7.54 17.02
C LEU A 107 15.62 7.16 18.46
N ILE A 108 15.19 8.00 19.40
CA ILE A 108 15.38 7.81 20.85
C ILE A 108 14.02 7.43 21.44
N PHE A 109 13.97 6.30 22.13
CA PHE A 109 12.76 5.75 22.75
C PHE A 109 12.78 5.99 24.26
N THR A 110 11.85 6.81 24.77
CA THR A 110 11.71 7.07 26.21
C THR A 110 10.44 6.43 26.74
N LYS A 111 10.56 5.46 27.66
CA LYS A 111 9.40 4.84 28.32
C LYS A 111 8.73 5.81 29.28
N ARG A 112 7.40 5.96 29.18
CA ARG A 112 6.61 6.82 30.05
C ARG A 112 5.36 6.10 30.51
N TRP A 113 5.11 6.10 31.82
CA TRP A 113 3.85 5.63 32.39
C TRP A 113 2.84 6.77 32.36
N VAL A 114 1.64 6.49 31.87
CA VAL A 114 0.56 7.49 31.77
C VAL A 114 -0.68 6.90 32.44
N HIS A 115 -1.30 7.72 33.29
CA HIS A 115 -2.61 7.48 33.88
C HIS A 115 -3.67 8.30 33.13
N SER A 116 -4.85 7.71 33.00
CA SER A 116 -6.12 8.21 32.46
C SER A 116 -6.35 9.71 32.68
N ASP A 117 -5.70 10.56 31.87
CA ASP A 117 -6.35 11.56 31.03
C ASP A 117 -5.32 12.20 30.07
N SER A 118 -5.75 12.48 28.83
CA SER A 118 -5.14 13.48 27.92
C SER A 118 -3.98 13.13 26.97
N ARG A 119 -3.77 11.90 26.46
CA ARG A 119 -2.80 11.70 25.35
C ARG A 119 -3.31 10.79 24.22
N LYS A 120 -3.02 11.19 22.99
CA LYS A 120 -3.45 10.53 21.74
C LYS A 120 -2.30 9.68 21.20
N PRO A 121 -2.39 8.35 21.06
CA PRO A 121 -1.37 7.58 20.33
C PRO A 121 -1.31 7.96 18.85
N ILE A 122 -0.15 7.73 18.25
CA ILE A 122 0.06 8.02 16.82
C ILE A 122 -0.36 6.83 15.97
N PHE A 123 -1.28 7.11 15.05
CA PHE A 123 -1.57 6.29 13.90
C PHE A 123 -0.70 6.77 12.74
N SER A 124 0.19 5.90 12.28
CA SER A 124 0.97 6.18 11.07
C SER A 124 0.34 5.43 9.90
N LYS A 125 0.15 6.13 8.80
CA LYS A 125 -0.31 5.57 7.53
C LYS A 125 0.68 6.01 6.45
N LYS A 126 1.29 5.02 5.79
CA LYS A 126 1.93 5.27 4.50
C LYS A 126 0.84 5.75 3.54
N LEU A 127 0.98 6.97 3.04
CA LEU A 127 0.04 7.50 2.07
C LEU A 127 0.42 6.94 0.70
N THR A 128 0.02 5.69 0.41
CA THR A 128 -0.09 5.28 -0.99
C THR A 128 -1.25 6.10 -1.55
N THR A 129 -0.95 7.20 -2.24
CA THR A 129 -1.96 8.07 -2.84
C THR A 129 -2.69 7.30 -3.93
N CYS A 130 -3.83 6.70 -3.57
CA CYS A 130 -4.71 6.00 -4.48
C CYS A 130 -6.02 6.77 -4.67
N GLY A 131 -6.74 6.50 -5.76
CA GLY A 131 -8.10 7.01 -5.97
C GLY A 131 -8.21 8.53 -6.12
N LYS A 132 -7.09 9.24 -6.36
CA LYS A 132 -7.12 10.68 -6.62
C LYS A 132 -7.51 10.93 -8.08
N HIS A 133 -8.66 11.56 -8.28
CA HIS A 133 -8.98 12.18 -9.56
C HIS A 133 -8.20 13.50 -9.66
N LEU A 134 -7.28 13.57 -10.62
CA LEU A 134 -6.44 14.76 -10.83
C LEU A 134 -7.17 15.86 -11.64
N VAL A 135 -8.38 15.57 -12.12
CA VAL A 135 -9.26 16.51 -12.81
C VAL A 135 -10.58 16.62 -12.06
N THR A 136 -10.98 17.84 -11.69
CA THR A 136 -12.34 18.15 -11.26
C THR A 136 -13.28 17.85 -12.42
N GLN A 137 -14.01 16.73 -12.32
CA GLN A 137 -15.14 16.44 -13.20
C GLN A 137 -16.16 17.56 -12.99
N ASN A 138 -16.26 18.50 -13.93
CA ASN A 138 -17.39 19.43 -13.93
C ASN A 138 -18.64 18.58 -14.03
N ASN A 139 -19.51 18.65 -13.03
CA ASN A 139 -20.78 17.93 -12.92
C ASN A 139 -21.62 18.07 -14.21
N GLN A 140 -21.40 17.18 -15.17
CA GLN A 140 -22.33 16.92 -16.26
C GLN A 140 -22.83 15.50 -16.12
N THR A 141 -23.98 15.39 -15.48
CA THR A 141 -24.77 14.17 -15.36
C THR A 141 -25.41 13.84 -16.70
N ARG A 142 -25.04 12.70 -17.32
CA ARG A 142 -25.98 11.72 -17.89
C ARG A 142 -25.24 10.50 -18.45
N ILE A 143 -25.72 9.29 -18.14
CA ILE A 143 -25.33 8.07 -18.85
C ILE A 143 -26.60 7.28 -19.21
N VAL A 144 -26.93 7.30 -20.50
CA VAL A 144 -26.84 6.18 -21.46
C VAL A 144 -26.54 6.89 -22.79
N GLY A 145 -25.41 6.61 -23.45
CA GLY A 145 -24.73 7.65 -24.24
C GLY A 145 -23.73 8.38 -23.35
N GLY A 146 -22.63 7.68 -23.04
CA GLY A 146 -21.49 8.27 -22.35
C GLY A 146 -20.81 9.31 -23.24
N SER A 147 -20.03 10.19 -22.62
CA SER A 147 -19.14 11.10 -23.33
C SER A 147 -17.72 10.58 -23.26
N ASP A 148 -16.89 10.96 -24.23
CA ASP A 148 -15.44 10.79 -24.12
C ASP A 148 -14.99 11.29 -22.74
N ALA A 149 -14.31 10.42 -22.00
CA ALA A 149 -13.73 10.80 -20.72
C ALA A 149 -12.73 11.93 -20.99
N ARG A 150 -12.58 12.86 -20.05
CA ARG A 150 -11.41 13.75 -20.11
C ARG A 150 -10.16 12.90 -20.03
N ARG A 151 -9.07 13.39 -20.66
CA ARG A 151 -7.74 12.90 -20.35
C ARG A 151 -7.52 13.00 -18.83
N GLU A 152 -6.67 12.13 -18.28
CA GLU A 152 -6.39 12.07 -16.83
C GLU A 152 -7.57 11.72 -15.89
N ALA A 153 -8.79 11.54 -16.41
CA ALA A 153 -9.99 11.31 -15.58
C ALA A 153 -9.93 10.00 -14.79
N TRP A 154 -9.33 8.96 -15.37
CA TRP A 154 -9.31 7.59 -14.84
C TRP A 154 -7.87 7.03 -14.88
N PRO A 155 -6.93 7.58 -14.10
CA PRO A 155 -5.50 7.29 -14.23
C PRO A 155 -5.11 5.86 -13.80
N TRP A 156 -6.05 5.09 -13.22
CA TRP A 156 -5.87 3.67 -12.88
C TRP A 156 -6.30 2.72 -13.99
N ILE A 157 -6.93 3.20 -15.07
CA ILE A 157 -7.41 2.33 -16.13
C ILE A 157 -6.26 1.80 -16.98
N VAL A 158 -6.26 0.49 -17.22
CA VAL A 158 -5.21 -0.20 -17.97
C VAL A 158 -5.83 -1.00 -19.10
N SER A 159 -5.28 -0.88 -20.31
CA SER A 159 -5.62 -1.75 -21.43
C SER A 159 -4.73 -2.99 -21.38
N LEU A 160 -5.33 -4.18 -21.26
CA LEU A 160 -4.61 -5.44 -21.32
C LEU A 160 -4.56 -5.94 -22.75
N HIS A 161 -3.35 -6.15 -23.24
CA HIS A 161 -3.07 -6.66 -24.58
C HIS A 161 -2.60 -8.10 -24.52
N PHE A 162 -3.16 -8.96 -25.37
CA PHE A 162 -2.72 -10.34 -25.56
C PHE A 162 -2.23 -10.52 -27.00
N ASN A 163 -0.94 -10.81 -27.17
CA ASN A 163 -0.24 -10.74 -28.47
C ASN A 163 -0.45 -9.39 -29.17
N PHE A 164 -0.17 -8.30 -28.45
CA PHE A 164 -0.27 -6.92 -28.93
C PHE A 164 -1.70 -6.42 -29.26
N GLN A 165 -2.73 -7.27 -29.14
CA GLN A 165 -4.12 -6.89 -29.37
C GLN A 165 -4.84 -6.58 -28.06
N PRO A 166 -5.59 -5.47 -27.95
CA PRO A 166 -6.38 -5.17 -26.77
C PRO A 166 -7.48 -6.22 -26.58
N VAL A 167 -7.60 -6.76 -25.38
CA VAL A 167 -8.57 -7.85 -25.09
C VAL A 167 -9.43 -7.59 -23.87
N CYS A 168 -8.95 -6.85 -22.88
CA CYS A 168 -9.65 -6.58 -21.62
C CYS A 168 -9.16 -5.28 -20.99
N GLY A 169 -9.94 -4.75 -20.06
CA GLY A 169 -9.50 -3.73 -19.11
C GLY A 169 -8.87 -4.34 -17.85
N ALA A 170 -8.11 -3.53 -17.13
CA ALA A 170 -7.64 -3.78 -15.78
C ALA A 170 -7.57 -2.47 -14.98
N SER A 171 -7.35 -2.58 -13.67
CA SER A 171 -7.11 -1.45 -12.78
C SER A 171 -5.77 -1.59 -12.09
N LEU A 172 -4.98 -0.52 -12.10
CA LEU A 172 -3.74 -0.40 -11.34
C LEU A 172 -4.07 -0.26 -9.84
N VAL A 173 -3.55 -1.13 -8.98
CA VAL A 173 -3.79 -1.08 -7.52
C VAL A 173 -2.53 -0.81 -6.70
N SER A 174 -1.35 -0.91 -7.33
CA SER A 174 -0.06 -0.44 -6.81
C SER A 174 0.89 -0.16 -7.99
N ASP A 175 2.16 0.14 -7.73
CA ASP A 175 3.17 0.41 -8.77
C ASP A 175 3.56 -0.86 -9.56
N GLU A 176 3.17 -2.04 -9.10
CA GLU A 176 3.50 -3.32 -9.75
C GLU A 176 2.35 -4.33 -9.85
N TRP A 177 1.16 -4.00 -9.31
CA TRP A 177 0.00 -4.91 -9.32
C TRP A 177 -1.21 -4.33 -10.04
N LEU A 178 -1.84 -5.20 -10.84
CA LEU A 178 -3.11 -4.97 -11.52
C LEU A 178 -4.18 -5.94 -11.02
N VAL A 179 -5.42 -5.47 -10.99
CA VAL A 179 -6.63 -6.30 -10.84
C VAL A 179 -7.38 -6.34 -12.17
N THR A 180 -7.83 -7.51 -12.58
CA THR A 180 -8.72 -7.72 -13.73
C THR A 180 -9.70 -8.88 -13.43
N ALA A 181 -10.54 -9.23 -14.41
CA ALA A 181 -11.44 -10.37 -14.30
C ALA A 181 -10.71 -11.70 -14.60
N ALA A 182 -11.08 -12.77 -13.91
CA ALA A 182 -10.54 -14.11 -14.18
C ALA A 182 -10.86 -14.58 -15.60
N HIS A 183 -12.03 -14.26 -16.14
CA HIS A 183 -12.42 -14.61 -17.50
C HIS A 183 -11.51 -13.97 -18.56
N CYS A 184 -10.85 -12.86 -18.24
CA CYS A 184 -9.86 -12.25 -19.13
C CYS A 184 -8.62 -13.14 -19.26
N VAL A 185 -8.21 -13.86 -18.22
CA VAL A 185 -6.99 -14.70 -18.29
C VAL A 185 -7.28 -16.18 -18.51
N TYR A 186 -8.51 -16.61 -18.21
CA TYR A 186 -8.97 -17.98 -18.37
C TYR A 186 -8.86 -18.45 -19.84
N GLY A 187 -8.31 -19.65 -20.05
CA GLY A 187 -8.15 -20.24 -21.39
C GLY A 187 -6.99 -19.67 -22.21
N ARG A 188 -6.30 -18.63 -21.75
CA ARG A 188 -5.11 -18.04 -22.42
C ARG A 188 -3.79 -18.63 -21.92
N GLN A 189 -3.84 -19.87 -21.43
CA GLN A 189 -2.72 -20.69 -20.92
C GLN A 189 -1.91 -20.06 -19.78
N LEU A 190 -2.40 -18.98 -19.14
CA LEU A 190 -1.69 -18.25 -18.09
C LEU A 190 -0.23 -17.94 -18.45
N LYS A 191 0.06 -17.66 -19.74
CA LYS A 191 1.41 -17.39 -20.26
C LYS A 191 1.73 -15.90 -20.11
N PRO A 192 2.47 -15.46 -19.07
CA PRO A 192 2.67 -14.03 -18.79
C PRO A 192 3.38 -13.31 -19.94
N SER A 193 4.30 -14.01 -20.63
CA SER A 193 5.06 -13.50 -21.78
C SER A 193 4.23 -13.06 -22.99
N ARG A 194 2.94 -13.43 -23.06
CA ARG A 194 2.03 -13.00 -24.14
C ARG A 194 1.17 -11.79 -23.75
N TRP A 195 1.28 -11.33 -22.52
CA TRP A 195 0.48 -10.25 -21.96
C TRP A 195 1.29 -8.97 -21.79
N GLN A 196 0.65 -7.86 -22.12
CA GLN A 196 1.17 -6.52 -21.85
C GLN A 196 0.08 -5.66 -21.22
N ALA A 197 0.48 -4.87 -20.24
CA ALA A 197 -0.32 -3.81 -19.66
C ALA A 197 0.06 -2.49 -20.32
N VAL A 198 -0.93 -1.77 -20.84
CA VAL A 198 -0.75 -0.44 -21.41
C VAL A 198 -1.44 0.55 -20.48
N LEU A 199 -0.64 1.39 -19.81
CA LEU A 199 -1.05 2.37 -18.81
C LEU A 199 -0.94 3.78 -19.39
N GLY A 200 -1.71 4.75 -18.85
CA GLY A 200 -1.67 6.14 -19.30
C GLY A 200 -2.16 6.35 -20.74
N LEU A 201 -2.84 5.35 -21.30
CA LEU A 201 -3.41 5.36 -22.64
C LEU A 201 -4.73 6.14 -22.64
N TYR A 202 -4.96 6.95 -23.67
CA TYR A 202 -6.23 7.62 -23.91
C TYR A 202 -6.97 7.02 -25.13
N VAL A 203 -6.33 7.03 -26.29
CA VAL A 203 -6.84 6.43 -27.54
C VAL A 203 -6.19 5.07 -27.82
N GLN A 204 -7.00 4.01 -28.00
CA GLN A 204 -6.53 2.65 -28.31
C GLN A 204 -5.65 2.55 -29.56
N SER A 205 -5.94 3.35 -30.59
CA SER A 205 -5.20 3.33 -31.86
C SER A 205 -3.85 4.06 -31.80
N ASP A 206 -3.56 4.80 -30.73
CA ASP A 206 -2.34 5.59 -30.59
C ASP A 206 -1.55 5.21 -29.34
N LEU A 207 -0.70 4.20 -29.47
CA LEU A 207 0.22 3.76 -28.42
C LEU A 207 1.46 4.67 -28.27
N ALA A 208 1.67 5.62 -29.18
CA ALA A 208 2.87 6.48 -29.20
C ALA A 208 2.72 7.75 -28.36
N GLN A 209 1.58 7.91 -27.66
CA GLN A 209 1.35 9.05 -26.77
C GLN A 209 2.42 9.13 -25.68
N PRO A 210 2.93 10.34 -25.34
CA PRO A 210 3.95 10.51 -24.31
C PRO A 210 3.54 10.00 -22.92
N SER A 211 2.24 9.97 -22.62
CA SER A 211 1.68 9.45 -21.37
C SER A 211 1.64 7.93 -21.32
N THR A 212 1.72 7.25 -22.46
CA THR A 212 1.53 5.81 -22.57
C THR A 212 2.77 5.06 -22.11
N VAL A 213 2.58 4.12 -21.19
CA VAL A 213 3.62 3.23 -20.70
C VAL A 213 3.19 1.79 -20.91
N VAL A 214 4.01 1.02 -21.63
CA VAL A 214 3.82 -0.41 -21.81
C VAL A 214 4.67 -1.19 -20.81
N ARG A 215 4.06 -2.18 -20.15
CA ARG A 215 4.72 -3.09 -19.20
C ARG A 215 4.38 -4.53 -19.50
N ASN A 216 5.40 -5.39 -19.48
CA ASN A 216 5.22 -6.83 -19.58
C ASN A 216 4.71 -7.39 -18.25
N ILE A 217 4.06 -8.56 -18.32
CA ILE A 217 3.56 -9.31 -17.17
C ILE A 217 4.50 -10.48 -16.91
N ASP A 218 4.92 -10.67 -15.65
CA ASP A 218 5.77 -11.80 -15.24
C ASP A 218 4.99 -12.86 -14.43
N ARG A 219 3.84 -12.50 -13.86
CA ARG A 219 2.98 -13.40 -13.09
C ARG A 219 1.50 -13.09 -13.29
N ILE A 220 0.70 -14.15 -13.39
CA ILE A 220 -0.76 -14.09 -13.40
C ILE A 220 -1.28 -15.00 -12.29
N ILE A 221 -2.13 -14.46 -11.41
CA ILE A 221 -2.76 -15.16 -10.30
C ILE A 221 -4.27 -15.10 -10.52
N MET A 222 -4.84 -16.16 -11.04
CA MET A 222 -6.29 -16.30 -11.19
C MET A 222 -6.89 -16.83 -9.89
N ASN A 223 -8.08 -16.35 -9.51
CA ASN A 223 -8.77 -16.90 -8.34
C ASN A 223 -9.04 -18.41 -8.53
N PRO A 224 -8.59 -19.28 -7.60
CA PRO A 224 -8.77 -20.73 -7.72
C PRO A 224 -10.24 -21.17 -7.68
N HIS A 225 -11.14 -20.33 -7.18
CA HIS A 225 -12.58 -20.59 -7.11
C HIS A 225 -13.36 -20.07 -8.32
N TYR A 226 -12.67 -19.58 -9.36
CA TYR A 226 -13.34 -19.08 -10.56
C TYR A 226 -14.16 -20.17 -11.26
N MET A 227 -15.47 -19.96 -11.39
CA MET A 227 -16.38 -20.88 -12.07
C MET A 227 -16.78 -20.31 -13.44
N LYS A 228 -16.36 -20.98 -14.52
CA LYS A 228 -16.58 -20.49 -15.89
C LYS A 228 -18.07 -20.35 -16.24
N GLN A 229 -18.91 -21.29 -15.78
CA GLN A 229 -20.33 -21.33 -16.11
C GLN A 229 -21.12 -20.22 -15.41
N THR A 230 -20.89 -20.01 -14.10
CA THR A 230 -21.64 -19.05 -13.29
C THR A 230 -20.99 -17.66 -13.24
N LYS A 231 -19.70 -17.55 -13.62
CA LYS A 231 -18.87 -16.36 -13.42
C LYS A 231 -18.64 -16.02 -11.95
N ASP A 232 -18.82 -16.99 -11.04
CA ASP A 232 -18.47 -16.77 -9.64
C ASP A 232 -16.95 -16.62 -9.48
N SER A 233 -16.56 -15.77 -8.53
CA SER A 233 -15.15 -15.48 -8.22
C SER A 233 -14.33 -14.98 -9.42
N ASP A 234 -14.94 -14.16 -10.27
CA ASP A 234 -14.34 -13.63 -11.50
C ASP A 234 -13.32 -12.52 -11.28
N ILE A 235 -12.20 -12.85 -10.61
CA ILE A 235 -11.12 -11.93 -10.29
C ILE A 235 -9.74 -12.58 -10.52
N ALA A 236 -8.80 -11.79 -11.05
CA ALA A 236 -7.40 -12.18 -11.22
C ALA A 236 -6.47 -11.00 -10.94
N LEU A 237 -5.26 -11.32 -10.48
CA LEU A 237 -4.16 -10.37 -10.31
C LEU A 237 -3.09 -10.60 -11.37
N LEU A 238 -2.54 -9.51 -11.89
CA LEU A 238 -1.37 -9.54 -12.77
C LEU A 238 -0.25 -8.73 -12.13
N HIS A 239 0.96 -9.27 -12.12
CA HIS A 239 2.16 -8.60 -11.64
C HIS A 239 2.96 -8.08 -12.84
N LEU A 240 3.38 -6.82 -12.75
CA LEU A 240 4.22 -6.18 -13.75
C LEU A 240 5.67 -6.64 -13.58
N GLN A 241 6.35 -6.97 -14.67
CA GLN A 241 7.78 -7.31 -14.65
C GLN A 241 8.65 -6.18 -14.07
N HIS A 242 8.22 -4.92 -14.26
CA HIS A 242 8.88 -3.73 -13.73
C HIS A 242 7.84 -2.75 -13.21
N LYS A 243 8.16 -2.10 -12.08
CA LYS A 243 7.36 -1.04 -11.49
C LYS A 243 7.07 0.07 -12.50
N VAL A 244 5.89 0.66 -12.39
CA VAL A 244 5.49 1.87 -13.12
C VAL A 244 5.74 3.10 -12.25
N GLN A 245 6.19 4.19 -12.87
CA GLN A 245 6.27 5.48 -12.18
C GLN A 245 4.89 6.14 -12.23
N TYR A 246 4.46 6.66 -11.10
CA TYR A 246 3.22 7.42 -11.03
C TYR A 246 3.37 8.78 -11.71
N THR A 247 2.35 9.15 -12.48
CA THR A 247 2.26 10.40 -13.23
C THR A 247 0.83 10.92 -13.16
N ASP A 248 0.53 12.05 -13.79
CA ASP A 248 -0.85 12.53 -13.86
C ASP A 248 -1.80 11.60 -14.65
N TYR A 249 -1.22 10.66 -15.41
CA TYR A 249 -1.91 9.70 -16.26
C TYR A 249 -1.94 8.29 -15.67
N ILE A 250 -1.11 8.03 -14.66
CA ILE A 250 -0.89 6.70 -14.08
C ILE A 250 -0.90 6.84 -12.56
N GLN A 251 -2.00 6.43 -11.93
CA GLN A 251 -2.18 6.41 -10.49
C GLN A 251 -2.96 5.16 -10.08
N PRO A 252 -2.73 4.59 -8.89
CA PRO A 252 -3.48 3.42 -8.45
C PRO A 252 -4.89 3.80 -7.99
N ILE A 253 -5.85 2.89 -8.13
CA ILE A 253 -7.16 2.96 -7.47
C ILE A 253 -7.08 2.39 -6.06
N CYS A 254 -7.90 2.92 -5.15
CA CYS A 254 -8.02 2.36 -3.81
C CYS A 254 -8.84 1.06 -3.82
N LEU A 255 -8.42 0.09 -3.02
CA LEU A 255 -9.21 -1.10 -2.73
C LEU A 255 -10.18 -0.81 -1.58
N PRO A 256 -11.38 -1.41 -1.58
CA PRO A 256 -12.29 -1.30 -0.46
C PRO A 256 -11.79 -2.05 0.77
N GLU A 257 -12.30 -1.68 1.93
CA GLU A 257 -12.02 -2.42 3.16
C GLU A 257 -12.68 -3.80 3.14
N ARG A 258 -12.09 -4.77 3.87
CA ARG A 258 -12.51 -6.19 3.87
C ARG A 258 -14.01 -6.42 4.09
N ASN A 259 -14.65 -5.53 4.86
CA ASN A 259 -16.07 -5.60 5.22
C ASN A 259 -16.85 -4.35 4.82
N GLN A 260 -16.33 -3.57 3.86
CA GLN A 260 -17.02 -2.38 3.37
C GLN A 260 -18.34 -2.78 2.72
N GLN A 261 -19.43 -2.16 3.15
CA GLN A 261 -20.75 -2.39 2.58
C GLN A 261 -21.03 -1.36 1.48
N PHE A 262 -21.47 -1.85 0.32
CA PHE A 262 -21.93 -1.03 -0.80
C PHE A 262 -23.46 -1.04 -0.81
N LEU A 263 -24.06 0.04 -0.31
CA LEU A 263 -25.51 0.16 -0.27
C LEU A 263 -26.09 0.36 -1.70
N PRO A 264 -27.26 -0.21 -2.00
CA PRO A 264 -27.94 0.06 -3.26
C PRO A 264 -28.21 1.57 -3.45
N GLY A 265 -28.16 2.04 -4.70
CA GLY A 265 -28.42 3.43 -5.05
C GLY A 265 -27.21 4.37 -5.00
N ILE A 266 -26.01 3.85 -4.70
CA ILE A 266 -24.77 4.62 -4.81
C ILE A 266 -24.40 4.79 -6.29
N ASN A 267 -24.20 6.04 -6.72
CA ASN A 267 -23.70 6.34 -8.05
C ASN A 267 -22.25 5.91 -8.18
N CYS A 268 -21.99 4.98 -9.10
CA CYS A 268 -20.67 4.50 -9.46
C CYS A 268 -20.37 4.84 -10.93
N SER A 269 -19.09 4.88 -11.28
CA SER A 269 -18.66 5.13 -12.66
C SER A 269 -17.96 3.90 -13.23
N ILE A 270 -18.18 3.66 -14.52
CA ILE A 270 -17.52 2.61 -15.29
C ILE A 270 -16.78 3.30 -16.44
N ALA A 271 -15.52 2.92 -16.66
CA ALA A 271 -14.69 3.44 -17.73
C ALA A 271 -14.01 2.28 -18.47
N GLY A 272 -13.78 2.45 -19.77
CA GLY A 272 -13.19 1.42 -20.63
C GLY A 272 -13.23 1.80 -22.10
N TRP A 273 -12.65 0.94 -22.94
CA TRP A 273 -12.64 1.06 -24.41
C TRP A 273 -13.47 -0.03 -25.10
N GLY A 274 -14.31 -0.76 -24.37
CA GLY A 274 -15.15 -1.80 -24.94
C GLY A 274 -16.27 -1.18 -25.79
N ASP A 275 -16.57 -1.81 -26.92
CA ASP A 275 -17.80 -1.53 -27.67
C ASP A 275 -19.03 -1.93 -26.84
N ILE A 276 -20.09 -1.13 -26.94
CA ILE A 276 -21.39 -1.34 -26.28
C ILE A 276 -22.27 -2.22 -27.17
#